data_AF-A0A840HYA3-F1
#
_entry.id   AF-A0A840HYA3-F1
#
_cell.length_a   1.000
_cell.length_b   1.000
_cell.length_c   1.000
_cell.angle_alpha   90.00
_cell.angle_beta   90.00
_cell.angle_gamma   90.00
#
_symmetry.space_group_name_H-M   'P 1'
#
loop_
_entity.id
_entity.type
_entity.pdbx_description
1 polymer ?
#
loop_
_entity_poly.entity_id
_entity_poly.type
_entity_poly.pdbx_seq_one_letter_code
_entity_poly.pdbx_strand_id
1 'polypeptide(L)'
;MFSSSYRSDKPYIPQGISEIWDFLGAMMLSAPTFKDKTGYFPDCNIDTEFFALNEGLKTIRKKVGEENYQALVALSDRMRAHFEADPEDRTEDGIKGRECIIEMEDILKASARR
;
A
#
# COMPACT_ATOMS: atom_id res chain seq x y z
N MET A 1 23.13 18.99 -6.62
CA MET A 1 21.84 18.26 -6.73
C MET A 1 20.74 19.30 -6.82
N PHE A 2 19.97 19.32 -7.90
CA PHE A 2 18.83 20.23 -8.03
C PHE A 2 17.68 19.69 -7.17
N SER A 3 17.39 20.38 -6.07
CA SER A 3 16.15 20.15 -5.31
C SER A 3 15.00 20.74 -6.10
N SER A 4 14.16 19.89 -6.69
CA SER A 4 12.92 20.32 -7.32
C SER A 4 11.99 20.92 -6.26
N SER A 5 11.54 22.16 -6.46
CA SER A 5 10.57 22.86 -5.60
C SER A 5 9.19 22.20 -5.55
N TYR A 6 8.99 21.09 -6.26
CA TYR A 6 7.76 20.30 -6.30
C TYR A 6 7.78 19.08 -5.36
N ARG A 7 8.91 18.79 -4.71
CA ARG A 7 8.97 17.73 -3.70
C ARG A 7 8.44 18.28 -2.39
N SER A 8 7.20 17.89 -2.05
CA SER A 8 6.67 18.06 -0.70
C SER A 8 7.51 17.24 0.25
N ASP A 9 7.94 17.84 1.36
CA ASP A 9 8.64 17.13 2.45
C ASP A 9 7.74 16.11 3.17
N LYS A 10 6.42 16.16 2.91
CA LYS A 10 5.45 15.25 3.50
C LYS A 10 5.20 14.05 2.56
N PRO A 11 5.19 12.82 3.10
CA PRO A 11 4.84 11.64 2.33
C PRO A 11 3.41 11.75 1.78
N TYR A 12 3.22 11.26 0.56
CA TYR A 12 1.90 11.19 -0.06
C TYR A 12 1.01 10.21 0.73
N ILE A 13 -0.20 10.64 1.09
CA ILE A 13 -1.20 9.80 1.76
C ILE A 13 -2.42 9.73 0.83
N PRO A 14 -2.79 8.54 0.31
CA PRO A 14 -3.94 8.40 -0.58
C PRO A 14 -5.23 8.78 0.14
N GLN A 15 -6.04 9.61 -0.51
CA GLN A 15 -7.28 10.16 0.04
C GLN A 15 -8.48 9.47 -0.61
N GLY A 16 -9.18 8.63 0.16
CA GLY A 16 -10.40 7.98 -0.31
C GLY A 16 -10.17 6.64 -1.02
N ILE A 17 -11.28 5.96 -1.35
CA ILE A 17 -11.24 4.57 -1.81
C ILE A 17 -10.52 4.40 -3.15
N SER A 18 -10.77 5.28 -4.13
CA SER A 18 -10.15 5.16 -5.46
C SER A 18 -8.64 5.34 -5.41
N GLU A 19 -8.15 6.35 -4.68
CA GLU A 19 -6.71 6.57 -4.51
C GLU A 19 -6.04 5.42 -3.77
N ILE A 20 -6.70 4.84 -2.77
CA ILE A 20 -6.18 3.64 -2.07
C ILE A 20 -6.11 2.45 -3.01
N TRP A 21 -7.09 2.27 -3.90
CA TRP A 21 -7.06 1.20 -4.90
C TRP A 21 -5.91 1.42 -5.90
N ASP A 22 -5.77 2.63 -6.45
CA ASP A 22 -4.64 2.95 -7.34
C ASP A 22 -3.29 2.73 -6.65
N PHE A 23 -3.20 3.08 -5.36
CA PHE A 23 -2.02 2.87 -4.53
C PHE A 23 -1.70 1.38 -4.33
N LEU A 24 -2.71 0.54 -4.06
CA LEU A 24 -2.56 -0.92 -3.99
C LEU A 24 -2.05 -1.51 -5.31
N GLY A 25 -2.53 -1.00 -6.46
CA GLY A 25 -2.02 -1.37 -7.77
C GLY A 25 -0.54 -1.02 -7.97
N ALA A 26 -0.10 0.13 -7.46
CA ALA A 26 1.32 0.51 -7.48
C ALA A 26 2.17 -0.39 -6.56
N MET A 27 1.65 -0.75 -5.37
CA MET A 27 2.30 -1.69 -4.46
C MET A 27 2.46 -3.08 -5.10
N MET A 28 1.44 -3.57 -5.82
CA MET A 28 1.48 -4.86 -6.55
C MET A 28 2.67 -4.93 -7.52
N LEU A 29 2.95 -3.83 -8.22
CA LEU A 29 4.01 -3.76 -9.24
C LEU A 29 5.42 -3.57 -8.64
N SER A 30 5.51 -2.96 -7.46
CA SER A 30 6.78 -2.61 -6.81
C SER A 30 7.22 -3.61 -5.74
N ALA A 31 6.30 -4.45 -5.27
CA ALA A 31 6.57 -5.54 -4.34
C ALA A 31 7.57 -6.58 -4.90
N PRO A 32 8.31 -7.28 -4.03
CA PRO A 32 8.35 -7.11 -2.57
C PRO A 32 9.33 -6.00 -2.12
N THR A 33 10.09 -5.43 -3.05
CA THR A 33 11.25 -4.58 -2.70
C THR A 33 10.91 -3.10 -2.46
N PHE A 34 9.85 -2.60 -3.09
CA PHE A 34 9.43 -1.19 -3.03
C PHE A 34 10.51 -0.16 -3.41
N LYS A 35 11.56 -0.62 -4.10
CA LYS A 35 12.68 0.23 -4.53
C LYS A 35 12.31 0.95 -5.82
N ASP A 36 12.43 2.27 -5.81
CA ASP A 36 12.40 3.03 -7.04
C ASP A 36 13.68 2.82 -7.86
N LYS A 37 13.56 2.12 -8.99
CA LYS A 37 14.66 1.90 -9.93
C LYS A 37 14.87 3.06 -10.89
N THR A 38 13.94 4.02 -10.93
CA THR A 38 13.94 5.13 -11.89
C THR A 38 14.64 6.38 -11.35
N GLY A 39 14.75 6.53 -10.02
CA GLY A 39 15.33 7.69 -9.33
C GLY A 39 14.37 8.87 -9.15
N TYR A 40 13.10 8.72 -9.56
CA TYR A 40 12.06 9.75 -9.38
C TYR A 40 11.58 9.85 -7.93
N PHE A 41 11.51 8.73 -7.21
CA PHE A 41 11.04 8.58 -5.83
C PHE A 41 12.07 7.83 -4.97
N PRO A 42 13.25 8.44 -4.73
CA PRO A 42 14.36 7.76 -4.06
C PRO A 42 14.08 7.36 -2.60
N ASP A 43 13.06 7.97 -1.98
CA ASP A 43 12.69 7.72 -0.60
C ASP A 43 11.66 6.58 -0.45
N CYS A 44 11.12 6.05 -1.57
CA CYS A 44 10.21 4.91 -1.55
C CYS A 44 10.91 3.63 -1.06
N ASN A 45 10.36 3.07 0.01
CA ASN A 45 10.74 1.79 0.58
C ASN A 45 9.53 1.18 1.33
N ILE A 46 9.70 -0.03 1.85
CA ILE A 46 8.62 -0.75 2.55
C ILE A 46 8.03 0.06 3.72
N ASP A 47 8.84 0.82 4.47
CA ASP A 47 8.32 1.62 5.58
C ASP A 47 7.44 2.77 5.10
N THR A 48 7.87 3.49 4.06
CA THR A 48 7.13 4.65 3.54
C THR A 48 5.84 4.22 2.85
N GLU A 49 5.86 3.13 2.09
CA GLU A 49 4.68 2.61 1.38
C GLU A 49 3.62 2.12 2.36
N PHE A 50 4.02 1.34 3.37
CA PHE A 50 3.08 0.86 4.39
C PHE A 50 2.60 1.96 5.34
N PHE A 51 3.44 2.96 5.63
CA PHE A 51 2.98 4.16 6.32
C PHE A 51 1.88 4.87 5.52
N ALA A 52 2.11 5.11 4.23
CA ALA A 52 1.14 5.76 3.35
C ALA A 52 -0.17 4.97 3.25
N LEU A 53 -0.10 3.65 3.06
CA LEU A 53 -1.27 2.77 3.04
C LEU A 53 -2.06 2.87 4.35
N ASN A 54 -1.41 2.72 5.51
CA ASN A 54 -2.09 2.70 6.80
C ASN A 54 -2.72 4.04 7.18
N GLU A 55 -2.06 5.16 6.88
CA GLU A 55 -2.67 6.48 7.03
C GLU A 55 -3.82 6.68 6.04
N GLY A 56 -3.68 6.19 4.80
CA GLY A 56 -4.75 6.20 3.80
C GLY A 56 -5.99 5.44 4.27
N LEU A 57 -5.84 4.23 4.81
CA LEU A 57 -6.94 3.42 5.34
C LEU A 57 -7.72 4.15 6.45
N LYS A 58 -7.03 4.93 7.30
CA LYS A 58 -7.70 5.75 8.33
C LYS A 58 -8.67 6.76 7.71
N THR A 59 -8.35 7.32 6.55
CA THR A 59 -9.20 8.32 5.87
C THR A 59 -10.53 7.73 5.40
N ILE A 60 -10.58 6.43 5.06
CA ILE A 60 -11.77 5.76 4.57
C ILE A 60 -12.55 4.99 5.63
N ARG A 61 -12.06 4.92 6.88
CA ARG A 61 -12.66 4.14 7.98
C ARG A 61 -14.18 4.34 8.10
N LYS A 62 -14.64 5.59 8.08
CA LYS A 62 -16.09 5.90 8.15
C LYS A 62 -16.89 5.39 6.96
N LYS A 63 -16.27 5.36 5.77
CA LYS A 63 -16.93 4.97 4.51
C LYS A 63 -17.03 3.46 4.35
N VAL A 64 -16.00 2.72 4.76
CA VAL A 64 -15.98 1.25 4.68
C VAL A 64 -16.63 0.57 5.89
N GLY A 65 -16.75 1.28 7.02
CA GLY A 65 -17.25 0.73 8.28
C GLY A 65 -16.13 0.05 9.09
N GLU A 66 -16.36 -0.10 10.40
CA GLU A 66 -15.31 -0.56 11.33
C GLU A 66 -14.81 -1.96 11.01
N GLU A 67 -15.71 -2.90 10.71
CA GLU A 67 -15.35 -4.29 10.41
C GLU A 67 -14.42 -4.38 9.19
N ASN A 68 -14.80 -3.74 8.08
CA ASN A 68 -13.97 -3.73 6.87
C ASN A 68 -12.66 -2.96 7.10
N TYR A 69 -12.68 -1.89 7.89
CA TYR A 69 -11.47 -1.16 8.24
C TYR A 69 -10.47 -2.05 9.01
N GLN A 70 -10.93 -2.79 10.02
CA GLN A 70 -10.07 -3.71 10.78
C GLN A 70 -9.54 -4.85 9.89
N ALA A 71 -10.37 -5.36 8.98
CA ALA A 71 -9.93 -6.36 8.00
C ALA A 71 -8.83 -5.82 7.07
N LEU A 72 -8.98 -4.59 6.56
CA LEU A 72 -7.98 -3.94 5.71
C LEU A 72 -6.66 -3.70 6.46
N VAL A 73 -6.71 -3.30 7.73
CA VAL A 73 -5.50 -3.13 8.57
C VAL A 73 -4.82 -4.48 8.79
N ALA A 74 -5.57 -5.52 9.16
CA ALA A 74 -5.01 -6.86 9.36
C ALA A 74 -4.38 -7.44 8.08
N LEU A 75 -4.99 -7.17 6.92
CA LEU A 75 -4.41 -7.54 5.62
C LEU A 75 -3.14 -6.75 5.33
N SER A 76 -3.09 -5.46 5.64
CA SER A 76 -1.88 -4.65 5.52
C SER A 76 -0.74 -5.22 6.38
N ASP A 77 -1.01 -5.57 7.64
CA ASP A 77 0.00 -6.16 8.53
C ASP A 77 0.53 -7.50 8.00
N ARG A 78 -0.37 -8.38 7.54
CA ARG A 78 0.01 -9.67 6.92
C ARG A 78 0.81 -9.48 5.64
N MET A 79 0.36 -8.56 4.78
CA MET A 79 1.03 -8.22 3.53
C MET A 79 2.47 -7.76 3.79
N ARG A 80 2.67 -6.90 4.79
CA ARG A 80 3.98 -6.42 5.20
C ARG A 80 4.89 -7.58 5.61
N ALA A 81 4.40 -8.43 6.50
CA ALA A 81 5.16 -9.57 7.00
C ALA A 81 5.61 -10.52 5.87
N HIS A 82 4.74 -10.75 4.87
CA HIS A 82 5.09 -11.55 3.70
C HIS A 82 6.20 -10.93 2.85
N PHE A 83 6.15 -9.62 2.60
CA PHE A 83 7.21 -8.95 1.84
C PHE A 83 8.53 -8.82 2.61
N GLU A 84 8.48 -8.59 3.93
CA GLU A 84 9.67 -8.59 4.79
C GLU A 84 10.32 -9.97 4.88
N ALA A 85 9.53 -11.05 4.80
CA ALA A 85 10.04 -12.42 4.76
C ALA A 85 10.70 -12.79 3.43
N ASP A 86 10.41 -12.05 2.35
CA ASP A 86 10.95 -12.30 1.01
C ASP A 86 11.58 -11.06 0.33
N PRO A 87 12.66 -10.51 0.91
CA PRO A 87 13.27 -9.28 0.41
C PRO A 87 13.95 -9.44 -0.96
N GLU A 88 14.16 -10.67 -1.43
CA GLU A 88 14.80 -11.00 -2.70
C GLU A 88 13.84 -11.60 -3.75
N ASP A 89 12.55 -11.73 -3.44
CA ASP A 89 11.52 -12.35 -4.30
C ASP A 89 11.91 -13.77 -4.74
N ARG A 90 12.37 -14.59 -3.79
CA ARG A 90 12.88 -15.95 -4.00
C ARG A 90 12.02 -17.03 -3.36
N THR A 91 11.00 -16.66 -2.61
CA THR A 91 10.11 -17.58 -1.91
C THR A 91 8.66 -17.38 -2.39
N GLU A 92 7.75 -18.18 -1.86
CA GLU A 92 6.32 -17.99 -2.11
C GLU A 92 5.71 -16.86 -1.27
N ASP A 93 6.45 -16.28 -0.32
CA ASP A 93 5.91 -15.20 0.52
C ASP A 93 5.68 -13.92 -0.30
N GLY A 94 6.49 -13.63 -1.33
CA GLY A 94 6.18 -12.58 -2.29
C GLY A 94 4.83 -12.76 -3.01
N ILE A 95 4.38 -14.01 -3.22
CA ILE A 95 3.06 -14.31 -3.80
C ILE A 95 1.97 -14.05 -2.77
N LYS A 96 2.13 -14.55 -1.54
CA LYS A 96 1.15 -14.37 -0.45
C LYS A 96 0.93 -12.89 -0.09
N GLY A 97 1.98 -12.08 -0.16
CA GLY A 97 1.84 -10.63 0.00
C GLY A 97 0.97 -10.01 -1.10
N ARG A 98 1.12 -10.46 -2.35
CA ARG A 98 0.27 -10.02 -3.48
C ARG A 98 -1.17 -10.53 -3.38
N GLU A 99 -1.39 -11.73 -2.84
CA GLU A 99 -2.73 -12.22 -2.53
C GLU A 99 -3.45 -11.32 -1.52
N CYS A 100 -2.74 -10.81 -0.51
CA CYS A 100 -3.31 -9.84 0.43
C CYS A 100 -3.78 -8.55 -0.28
N ILE A 101 -3.04 -8.07 -1.30
CA ILE A 101 -3.46 -6.91 -2.10
C ILE A 101 -4.80 -7.18 -2.78
N ILE A 102 -4.97 -8.35 -3.39
CA ILE A 102 -6.21 -8.73 -4.09
C ILE A 102 -7.38 -8.77 -3.09
N GLU A 103 -7.17 -9.36 -1.91
CA GLU A 103 -8.20 -9.38 -0.86
C GLU A 103 -8.60 -7.98 -0.40
N MET A 104 -7.63 -7.05 -0.29
CA MET A 104 -7.92 -5.65 0.04
C MET A 104 -8.74 -4.96 -1.05
N GLU A 105 -8.40 -5.15 -2.33
CA GLU A 105 -9.14 -4.60 -3.45
C GLU A 105 -10.61 -5.08 -3.47
N ASP A 106 -10.85 -6.36 -3.15
CA ASP A 106 -12.20 -6.91 -3.07
C ASP A 106 -13.04 -6.25 -1.98
N ILE A 107 -12.47 -6.00 -0.79
CA ILE A 107 -13.14 -5.28 0.30
C ILE A 107 -13.49 -3.84 -0.13
N LEU A 108 -12.54 -3.14 -0.77
CA LEU A 108 -12.75 -1.78 -1.24
C LEU A 108 -13.85 -1.71 -2.31
N LYS A 109 -13.82 -2.64 -3.26
CA LYS A 109 -14.82 -2.76 -4.34
C LYS A 109 -16.22 -3.08 -3.80
N ALA A 110 -16.32 -3.97 -2.81
CA ALA A 110 -17.59 -4.26 -2.14
C ALA A 110 -18.12 -3.05 -1.37
N SER A 111 -17.23 -2.25 -0.78
CA SER A 111 -17.59 -1.04 -0.02
C SER A 111 -17.99 0.14 -0.91
N ALA A 112 -17.45 0.24 -2.13
CA ALA A 112 -17.80 1.30 -3.09
C ALA A 112 -19.19 1.11 -3.75
N ARG A 113 -19.77 -0.08 -3.66
CA ARG A 113 -21.09 -0.43 -4.24
C ARG A 113 -22.27 -0.21 -3.28
N ARG A 114 -22.01 0.15 -2.02
CA ARG A 114 -23.00 0.42 -0.98
C ARG A 114 -23.21 1.93 -0.84
#